data_AF-A0A0N0P275-F1
#
_entry.id   AF-A0A0N0P275-F1
#
_cell.length_a   1.000
_cell.length_b   1.000
_cell.length_c   1.000
_cell.angle_alpha   90.00
_cell.angle_beta   90.00
_cell.angle_gamma   90.00
#
_symmetry.space_group_name_H-M   'P 1'
#
loop_
_entity.id
_entity.type
_entity.pdbx_description
1 polymer ?
#
loop_
_entity_poly.entity_id
_entity_poly.type
_entity_poly.pdbx_seq_one_letter_code
_entity_poly.pdbx_strand_id
1 'polypeptide(L)'
;MARVVDEVERLAAANERLGAELEVVRGAAENIGSEAEALRRENLRLSDNVAAVSLELGAAKVAAGEAMSLCEADRSAAEAELLDVLMELKKLQGINEALEALLNDKDRDIKVLNTHNELWPEPSGDKNQMVTRHTKIFDGNWEHLLRERPEALFAAFVIDSSNACHVPGDHIEKVNFDHD
;
A
#
# COMPACT_ATOMS: atom_id res chain seq x y z
N MET A 1 6.37 90.77 -81.75
CA MET A 1 6.27 91.04 -80.31
C MET A 1 5.18 90.21 -79.64
N ALA A 2 3.90 90.26 -80.07
CA ALA A 2 2.80 89.48 -79.46
C ALA A 2 3.09 87.97 -79.27
N ARG A 3 3.57 87.29 -80.30
CA ARG A 3 3.89 85.84 -80.25
C ARG A 3 5.00 85.45 -79.26
N VAL A 4 5.87 86.40 -78.91
CA VAL A 4 6.93 86.19 -77.90
C VAL A 4 6.37 86.40 -76.49
N VAL A 5 5.44 87.33 -76.33
CA VAL A 5 4.74 87.57 -75.05
C VAL A 5 3.89 86.36 -74.67
N ASP A 6 3.09 85.82 -75.60
CA ASP A 6 2.26 84.62 -75.36
C ASP A 6 3.10 83.39 -74.98
N GLU A 7 4.30 83.27 -75.53
CA GLU A 7 5.20 82.15 -75.23
C GLU A 7 5.88 82.32 -73.86
N VAL A 8 6.24 83.56 -73.49
CA VAL A 8 6.74 83.87 -72.14
C VAL A 8 5.68 83.60 -71.08
N GLU A 9 4.41 83.96 -71.34
CA GLU A 9 3.29 83.67 -70.42
C GLU A 9 3.02 82.16 -70.30
N ARG A 10 3.06 81.41 -71.41
CA ARG A 10 2.94 79.95 -71.39
C ARG A 10 4.07 79.30 -70.59
N LEU A 11 5.31 79.76 -70.76
CA LEU A 11 6.48 79.27 -70.03
C LEU A 11 6.40 79.61 -68.54
N ALA A 12 5.90 80.80 -68.19
CA ALA A 12 5.68 81.20 -66.80
C ALA A 12 4.64 80.29 -66.11
N ALA A 13 3.49 80.04 -66.75
CA ALA A 13 2.46 79.14 -66.23
C ALA A 13 2.96 77.69 -66.11
N ALA A 14 3.78 77.22 -67.06
CA ALA A 14 4.41 75.91 -67.00
C ALA A 14 5.42 75.82 -65.83
N ASN A 15 6.21 76.87 -65.60
CA ASN A 15 7.15 76.93 -64.47
C ASN A 15 6.44 76.96 -63.11
N GLU A 16 5.33 77.69 -62.98
CA GLU A 16 4.51 77.68 -61.74
C GLU A 16 3.93 76.29 -61.48
N ARG A 17 3.40 75.63 -62.51
CA ARG A 17 2.88 74.26 -62.39
C ARG A 17 3.97 73.26 -62.02
N LEU A 18 5.13 73.33 -62.66
CA LEU A 18 6.29 72.50 -62.32
C LEU A 18 6.77 72.76 -60.88
N GLY A 19 6.77 74.02 -60.43
CA GLY A 19 7.09 74.38 -59.05
C GLY A 19 6.13 73.74 -58.04
N ALA A 20 4.82 73.79 -58.30
CA ALA A 20 3.81 73.15 -57.45
C ALA A 20 3.96 71.62 -57.44
N GLU A 21 4.20 70.99 -58.59
CA GLU A 21 4.45 69.55 -58.68
C GLU A 21 5.73 69.15 -57.93
N LEU A 22 6.79 69.96 -58.00
CA LEU A 22 8.04 69.74 -57.25
C LEU A 22 7.84 69.83 -55.73
N GLU A 23 7.02 70.75 -55.23
CA GLU A 23 6.72 70.85 -53.79
C GLU A 23 5.87 69.67 -53.30
N VAL A 24 4.91 69.19 -54.10
CA VAL A 24 4.14 67.98 -53.79
C VAL A 24 5.07 66.75 -53.73
N VAL A 25 5.96 66.60 -54.70
CA VAL A 25 6.95 65.51 -54.72
C VAL A 25 7.90 65.61 -53.54
N ARG A 26 8.33 66.82 -53.15
CA ARG A 26 9.18 67.04 -51.98
C ARG A 26 8.49 66.60 -50.70
N GLY A 27 7.24 67.04 -50.46
CA GLY A 27 6.49 66.64 -49.28
C GLY A 27 6.23 65.13 -49.23
N ALA A 28 5.96 64.50 -50.38
CA ALA A 28 5.85 63.04 -50.46
C ALA A 28 7.18 62.34 -50.13
N ALA A 29 8.31 62.86 -50.62
CA ALA A 29 9.64 62.30 -50.33
C ALA A 29 10.01 62.43 -48.84
N GLU A 30 9.66 63.55 -48.19
CA GLU A 30 9.86 63.74 -46.75
C GLU A 30 9.03 62.75 -45.92
N ASN A 31 7.75 62.57 -46.27
CA ASN A 31 6.88 61.59 -45.60
C ASN A 31 7.41 60.17 -45.73
N ILE A 32 7.80 59.76 -46.95
CA ILE A 32 8.40 58.44 -47.21
C ILE A 32 9.71 58.26 -46.42
N GLY A 33 10.53 59.32 -46.32
CA GLY A 33 11.74 59.30 -45.49
C GLY A 33 11.45 59.02 -44.02
N SER A 34 10.45 59.70 -43.47
CA SER A 34 10.03 59.53 -42.07
C SER A 34 9.49 58.12 -41.78
N GLU A 35 8.73 57.55 -42.71
CA GLU A 35 8.18 56.19 -42.62
C GLU A 35 9.30 55.14 -42.73
N ALA A 36 10.26 55.33 -43.65
CA ALA A 36 11.41 54.45 -43.78
C ALA A 36 12.28 54.43 -42.51
N GLU A 37 12.47 55.58 -41.85
CA GLU A 37 13.18 55.65 -40.56
C GLU A 37 12.41 54.99 -39.41
N ALA A 38 11.08 55.13 -39.38
CA ALA A 38 10.24 54.42 -38.42
C ALA A 38 10.34 52.90 -38.58
N LEU A 39 10.21 52.41 -39.82
CA LEU A 39 10.34 50.99 -40.15
C LEU A 39 11.74 50.43 -39.85
N ARG A 40 12.80 51.22 -40.04
CA ARG A 40 14.16 50.81 -39.65
C ARG A 40 14.30 50.64 -38.15
N ARG A 41 13.77 51.59 -37.36
CA ARG A 41 13.79 51.50 -35.90
C ARG A 41 13.00 50.31 -35.39
N GLU A 42 11.83 50.06 -35.99
CA GLU A 42 11.02 48.90 -35.62
C GLU A 42 11.71 47.57 -35.97
N ASN A 43 12.31 47.46 -37.16
CA ASN A 43 13.09 46.27 -37.54
C ASN A 43 14.25 45.99 -36.58
N LEU A 44 14.98 47.03 -36.16
CA LEU A 44 16.05 46.87 -35.19
C LEU A 44 15.51 46.34 -33.85
N ARG A 45 14.41 46.93 -33.36
CA ARG A 45 13.75 46.48 -32.12
C ARG A 45 13.26 45.04 -32.22
N LEU A 46 12.66 44.66 -33.34
CA LEU A 46 12.21 43.28 -33.58
C LEU A 46 13.38 42.31 -33.64
N SER A 47 14.49 42.69 -34.28
CA SER A 47 15.71 41.89 -34.33
C SER A 47 16.26 41.63 -32.92
N ASP A 48 16.34 42.66 -32.08
CA ASP A 48 16.80 42.53 -30.69
C ASP A 48 15.88 41.62 -29.87
N ASN A 49 14.55 41.77 -30.03
CA ASN A 49 13.57 40.92 -29.36
C ASN A 49 13.70 39.45 -29.80
N VAL A 50 13.89 39.19 -31.09
CA VAL A 50 14.09 37.83 -31.61
C VAL A 50 15.35 37.20 -31.05
N ALA A 51 16.44 37.97 -30.92
CA ALA A 51 17.67 37.50 -30.30
C ALA A 51 17.46 37.15 -28.82
N ALA A 52 16.78 38.02 -28.07
CA ALA A 52 16.47 37.79 -26.65
C ALA A 52 15.61 36.53 -26.44
N VAL A 53 14.51 36.38 -27.20
CA VAL A 53 13.62 35.21 -27.11
C VAL A 53 14.34 33.93 -27.52
N SER A 54 15.23 33.98 -28.52
CA SER A 54 16.01 32.82 -28.93
C SER A 54 16.95 32.34 -27.83
N LEU A 55 17.56 33.28 -27.08
CA LEU A 55 18.42 32.97 -25.94
C LEU A 55 17.61 32.34 -24.79
N GLU A 56 16.47 32.95 -24.44
CA GLU A 56 15.58 32.43 -23.40
C GLU A 56 15.07 31.03 -23.74
N LEU A 57 14.70 30.80 -25.01
CA LEU A 57 14.28 29.48 -25.49
C LEU A 57 15.41 28.45 -25.37
N GLY A 58 16.65 28.85 -25.66
CA GLY A 58 17.83 28.00 -25.47
C GLY A 58 18.01 27.60 -24.01
N ALA A 59 17.96 28.57 -23.10
CA ALA A 59 18.08 28.32 -21.66
C ALA A 59 16.95 27.42 -21.13
N ALA A 60 15.70 27.68 -21.55
CA ALA A 60 14.55 26.89 -21.16
C ALA A 60 14.66 25.43 -21.64
N LYS A 61 15.18 25.19 -22.85
CA LYS A 61 15.42 23.83 -23.36
C LYS A 61 16.46 23.06 -22.56
N VAL A 62 17.54 23.72 -22.15
CA VAL A 62 18.57 23.11 -21.29
C VAL A 62 17.97 22.74 -19.94
N ALA A 63 17.30 23.68 -19.28
CA ALA A 63 16.65 23.44 -17.99
C ALA A 63 15.61 22.31 -18.07
N ALA A 64 14.82 22.24 -19.16
CA ALA A 64 13.85 21.18 -19.37
C ALA A 64 14.53 19.81 -19.56
N GLY A 65 15.66 19.75 -20.27
CA GLY A 65 16.45 18.54 -20.44
C GLY A 65 17.05 18.02 -19.13
N GLU A 66 17.61 18.91 -18.32
CA GLU A 66 18.14 18.59 -16.99
C GLU A 66 17.04 18.08 -16.05
N ALA A 67 15.88 18.75 -16.02
CA ALA A 67 14.74 18.34 -15.22
C ALA A 67 14.20 16.95 -15.64
N MET A 68 14.15 16.69 -16.94
CA MET A 68 13.74 15.38 -17.47
C MET A 68 14.71 14.28 -17.05
N SER A 69 16.02 14.52 -17.16
CA SER A 69 17.05 13.57 -16.74
C SER A 69 16.99 13.25 -15.25
N LEU A 70 16.74 14.26 -14.40
CA LEU A 70 16.58 14.05 -12.96
C LEU A 70 15.33 13.22 -12.66
N CYS A 71 14.20 13.56 -13.29
CA CYS A 71 12.94 12.84 -13.14
C CYS A 71 13.06 11.37 -13.60
N GLU A 72 13.80 11.11 -14.68
CA GLU A 72 14.08 9.74 -15.14
C GLU A 72 14.92 8.95 -14.15
N ALA A 73 15.94 9.57 -13.53
CA ALA A 73 16.74 8.93 -12.50
C ALA A 73 15.90 8.60 -11.26
N ASP A 74 15.10 9.55 -10.77
CA ASP A 74 14.20 9.36 -9.63
C ASP A 74 13.15 8.29 -9.92
N ARG A 75 12.57 8.29 -11.13
CA ARG A 75 11.64 7.25 -11.58
C ARG A 75 12.31 5.87 -11.57
N SER A 76 13.53 5.77 -12.11
CA SER A 76 14.25 4.50 -12.15
C SER A 76 14.60 3.99 -10.74
N ALA A 77 14.94 4.88 -9.81
CA ALA A 77 15.18 4.53 -8.41
C ALA A 77 13.91 4.02 -7.73
N ALA A 78 12.79 4.74 -7.90
CA ALA A 78 11.50 4.33 -7.36
C ALA A 78 11.02 2.98 -7.93
N GLU A 79 11.24 2.73 -9.22
CA GLU A 79 10.92 1.44 -9.86
C GLU A 79 11.74 0.29 -9.27
N ALA A 80 13.01 0.52 -8.93
CA ALA A 80 13.86 -0.48 -8.27
C ALA A 80 13.38 -0.78 -6.84
N GLU A 81 13.06 0.25 -6.05
CA GLU A 81 12.53 0.08 -4.69
C GLU A 81 11.18 -0.68 -4.70
N LEU A 82 10.30 -0.39 -5.65
CA LEU A 82 9.04 -1.11 -5.82
C LEU A 82 9.27 -2.60 -6.13
N LEU A 83 10.27 -2.92 -6.93
CA LEU A 83 10.62 -4.30 -7.26
C LEU A 83 11.12 -5.07 -6.02
N ASP A 84 11.95 -4.44 -5.19
CA ASP A 84 12.43 -5.01 -3.92
C ASP A 84 11.25 -5.28 -2.95
N VAL A 85 10.34 -4.32 -2.81
CA VAL A 85 9.14 -4.47 -1.97
C VAL A 85 8.26 -5.61 -2.47
N LEU A 86 8.06 -5.74 -3.79
CA LEU A 86 7.30 -6.84 -4.38
C LEU A 86 7.95 -8.21 -4.09
N MET A 87 9.27 -8.29 -4.13
CA MET A 87 10.00 -9.52 -3.80
C MET A 87 9.81 -9.92 -2.33
N GLU A 88 9.93 -8.97 -1.40
CA GLU A 88 9.69 -9.25 0.03
C GLU A 88 8.23 -9.60 0.31
N LEU A 89 7.25 -8.94 -0.34
CA LEU A 89 5.84 -9.30 -0.21
C LEU A 89 5.56 -10.73 -0.67
N LYS A 90 6.14 -11.16 -1.79
CA LYS A 90 5.99 -12.53 -2.30
C LYS A 90 6.58 -13.57 -1.33
N LYS A 91 7.72 -13.25 -0.73
CA LYS A 91 8.36 -14.09 0.29
C LYS A 91 7.49 -14.20 1.54
N LEU A 92 6.97 -13.08 2.05
CA LEU A 92 6.07 -13.06 3.20
C LEU A 92 4.76 -13.81 2.92
N GLN A 93 4.21 -13.70 1.71
CA GLN A 93 3.05 -14.47 1.31
C GLN A 93 3.30 -15.98 1.42
N GLY A 94 4.43 -16.47 0.88
CA GLY A 94 4.80 -17.89 0.98
C GLY A 94 5.01 -18.36 2.43
N ILE A 95 5.56 -17.50 3.30
CA ILE A 95 5.69 -17.79 4.73
C ILE A 95 4.32 -17.90 5.39
N ASN A 96 3.39 -16.98 5.09
CA ASN A 96 2.03 -17.01 5.64
C ASN A 96 1.29 -18.28 5.21
N GLU A 97 1.36 -18.66 3.94
CA GLU A 97 0.75 -19.90 3.42
C GLU A 97 1.32 -21.13 4.15
N ALA A 98 2.63 -21.17 4.41
CA ALA A 98 3.25 -22.26 5.16
C ALA A 98 2.81 -22.30 6.64
N LEU A 99 2.68 -21.14 7.29
CA LEU A 99 2.20 -21.03 8.67
C LEU A 99 0.73 -21.44 8.79
N GLU A 100 -0.12 -21.04 7.84
CA GLU A 100 -1.52 -21.48 7.78
C GLU A 100 -1.64 -22.99 7.62
N ALA A 101 -0.79 -23.60 6.77
CA ALA A 101 -0.75 -25.05 6.61
C ALA A 101 -0.36 -25.75 7.93
N LEU A 102 0.66 -25.24 8.63
CA LEU A 102 1.10 -25.77 9.91
C LEU A 102 0.04 -25.61 11.01
N LEU A 103 -0.66 -24.48 11.04
CA LEU A 103 -1.73 -24.22 12.00
C LEU A 103 -2.89 -25.21 11.78
N ASN A 104 -3.28 -25.43 10.53
CA ASN A 104 -4.29 -26.42 10.17
C ASN A 104 -3.88 -27.86 10.55
N ASP A 105 -2.60 -28.20 10.38
CA ASP A 105 -2.06 -29.50 10.80
C ASP A 105 -2.14 -29.69 12.32
N LYS A 106 -1.72 -28.67 13.08
CA LYS A 106 -1.79 -28.70 14.56
C LYS A 106 -3.22 -28.73 15.08
N ASP A 107 -4.15 -28.04 14.43
CA ASP A 107 -5.56 -28.14 14.78
C ASP A 107 -6.14 -29.54 14.56
N ARG A 108 -5.64 -30.30 13.56
CA ARG A 108 -6.00 -31.71 13.38
C ARG A 108 -5.42 -32.56 14.49
N ASP A 109 -4.15 -32.38 14.83
CA ASP A 109 -3.51 -33.08 15.95
C ASP A 109 -4.28 -32.86 17.26
N ILE A 110 -4.65 -31.61 17.56
CA ILE A 110 -5.45 -31.25 18.73
C ILE A 110 -6.80 -31.96 18.72
N LYS A 111 -7.50 -32.00 17.58
CA LYS A 111 -8.78 -32.73 17.46
C LYS A 111 -8.62 -34.20 17.75
N VAL A 112 -7.59 -34.85 17.20
CA VAL A 112 -7.30 -36.27 17.47
C VAL A 112 -7.03 -36.48 18.96
N LEU A 113 -6.16 -35.67 19.56
CA LEU A 113 -5.86 -35.76 20.98
C LEU A 113 -7.10 -35.56 21.85
N ASN A 114 -7.97 -34.60 21.51
CA ASN A 114 -9.22 -34.38 22.23
C ASN A 114 -10.17 -35.58 22.15
N THR A 115 -10.20 -36.34 21.05
CA THR A 115 -11.01 -37.57 20.98
C THR A 115 -10.52 -38.69 21.88
N HIS A 116 -9.23 -38.68 22.24
CA HIS A 116 -8.60 -39.67 23.12
C HIS A 116 -8.39 -39.15 24.55
N ASN A 117 -8.79 -37.92 24.83
CA ASN A 117 -8.60 -37.32 26.14
C ASN A 117 -9.72 -37.78 27.08
N GLU A 118 -9.41 -38.77 27.93
CA GLU A 118 -10.31 -39.32 28.95
C GLU A 118 -10.72 -38.29 30.03
N LEU A 119 -10.11 -37.10 30.03
CA LEU A 119 -10.39 -35.99 30.95
C LEU A 119 -11.41 -34.96 30.41
N TRP A 120 -11.94 -35.12 29.19
CA TRP A 120 -12.97 -34.24 28.65
C TRP A 120 -14.38 -34.65 29.14
N PRO A 121 -15.27 -33.68 29.40
CA PRO A 121 -16.36 -33.79 30.37
C PRO A 121 -17.32 -34.92 30.03
N GLU A 122 -17.87 -35.54 31.10
CA GLU A 122 -18.90 -36.57 30.99
C GLU A 122 -19.95 -36.17 29.94
N PRO A 123 -20.23 -37.03 28.94
CA PRO A 123 -21.25 -36.72 27.94
C PRO A 123 -22.56 -36.44 28.67
N SER A 124 -23.17 -35.30 28.36
CA SER A 124 -24.40 -34.80 28.98
C SER A 124 -25.67 -35.62 28.62
N GLY A 125 -25.50 -36.88 28.22
CA GLY A 125 -26.57 -37.83 27.93
C GLY A 125 -26.78 -38.78 29.09
N ASP A 126 -27.97 -39.42 29.13
CA ASP A 126 -28.32 -40.42 30.14
C ASP A 126 -27.18 -41.44 30.28
N LYS A 127 -26.54 -41.43 31.45
CA LYS A 127 -25.44 -42.32 31.78
C LYS A 127 -25.99 -43.74 31.75
N ASN A 128 -25.57 -44.56 30.78
CA ASN A 128 -25.72 -46.01 30.88
C ASN A 128 -24.91 -46.46 32.10
N GLN A 129 -25.57 -46.61 33.25
CA GLN A 129 -24.92 -46.98 34.50
C GLN A 129 -24.40 -48.41 34.38
N MET A 130 -23.09 -48.56 34.11
CA MET A 130 -22.41 -49.85 34.14
C MET A 130 -21.93 -50.12 35.56
N VAL A 131 -22.67 -50.94 36.31
CA VAL A 131 -22.25 -51.40 37.64
C VAL A 131 -21.43 -52.68 37.48
N THR A 132 -20.20 -52.68 37.98
CA THR A 132 -19.36 -53.88 38.06
C THR A 132 -19.11 -54.24 39.53
N ARG A 133 -19.04 -55.55 39.85
CA ARG A 133 -18.80 -56.04 41.21
C ARG A 133 -17.48 -56.78 41.25
N HIS A 134 -16.61 -56.38 42.18
CA HIS A 134 -15.27 -56.94 42.35
C HIS A 134 -15.11 -57.47 43.77
N THR A 135 -14.41 -58.59 43.93
CA THR A 135 -14.08 -59.18 45.24
C THR A 135 -12.59 -59.49 45.25
N LYS A 136 -11.88 -59.06 46.31
CA LYS A 136 -10.47 -59.35 46.50
C LYS A 136 -10.23 -59.86 47.91
N ILE A 137 -9.51 -60.97 48.01
CA ILE A 137 -9.18 -61.64 49.27
C ILE A 137 -7.75 -61.25 49.64
N PHE A 138 -7.54 -60.84 50.88
CA PHE A 138 -6.24 -60.45 51.42
C PHE A 138 -5.88 -61.37 52.59
N ASP A 139 -4.67 -61.92 52.57
CA ASP A 139 -4.15 -62.73 53.66
C ASP A 139 -3.81 -61.86 54.88
N GLY A 140 -4.04 -62.38 56.10
CA GLY A 140 -3.66 -61.71 57.36
C GLY A 140 -4.74 -61.73 58.45
N ASN A 141 -4.38 -61.33 59.68
CA ASN A 141 -5.34 -61.15 60.76
C ASN A 141 -5.91 -59.72 60.73
N TRP A 142 -7.04 -59.58 60.04
CA TRP A 142 -7.76 -58.31 59.87
C TRP A 142 -8.80 -58.04 60.98
N GLU A 143 -9.08 -59.02 61.85
CA GLU A 143 -10.13 -58.96 62.87
C GLU A 143 -9.99 -57.75 63.79
N HIS A 144 -8.75 -57.46 64.21
CA HIS A 144 -8.45 -56.32 65.08
C HIS A 144 -8.69 -54.97 64.38
N LEU A 145 -8.33 -54.85 63.10
CA LEU A 145 -8.51 -53.62 62.34
C LEU A 145 -9.99 -53.36 62.03
N LEU A 146 -10.73 -54.42 61.68
CA LEU A 146 -12.17 -54.38 61.46
C LEU A 146 -12.94 -54.01 62.74
N ARG A 147 -12.47 -54.45 63.91
CA ARG A 147 -13.08 -54.10 65.20
C ARG A 147 -12.76 -52.69 65.66
N GLU A 148 -11.52 -52.25 65.52
CA GLU A 148 -11.07 -50.98 66.12
C GLU A 148 -11.17 -49.78 65.19
N ARG A 149 -10.98 -49.96 63.87
CA ARG A 149 -10.92 -48.86 62.90
C ARG A 149 -11.63 -49.16 61.58
N PRO A 150 -12.89 -49.61 61.60
CA PRO A 150 -13.62 -49.94 60.37
C PRO A 150 -13.77 -48.74 59.42
N GLU A 151 -13.99 -47.54 59.96
CA GLU A 151 -14.18 -46.32 59.17
C GLU A 151 -12.92 -45.89 58.42
N ALA A 152 -11.75 -46.01 59.05
CA ALA A 152 -10.48 -45.67 58.42
C ALA A 152 -10.13 -46.67 57.30
N LEU A 153 -10.45 -47.96 57.49
CA LEU A 153 -10.28 -48.99 56.47
C LEU A 153 -11.22 -48.76 55.28
N PHE A 154 -12.49 -48.45 55.55
CA PHE A 154 -13.46 -48.09 54.51
C PHE A 154 -13.01 -46.87 53.70
N ALA A 155 -12.60 -45.78 54.37
CA ALA A 155 -12.15 -44.57 53.70
C ALA A 155 -10.93 -44.82 52.81
N ALA A 156 -9.94 -45.56 53.31
CA ALA A 156 -8.76 -45.94 52.52
C ALA A 156 -9.14 -46.78 51.29
N PHE A 157 -10.05 -47.75 51.45
CA PHE A 157 -10.53 -48.59 50.36
C PHE A 157 -11.28 -47.78 49.29
N VAL A 158 -12.17 -46.88 49.71
CA VAL A 158 -12.93 -46.01 48.79
C VAL A 158 -11.98 -45.10 48.02
N ILE A 159 -10.98 -44.49 48.67
CA ILE A 159 -10.00 -43.63 48.01
C ILE A 159 -9.20 -44.42 46.97
N ASP A 160 -8.68 -45.59 47.33
CA ASP A 160 -7.86 -46.39 46.42
C ASP A 160 -8.68 -46.88 45.23
N SER A 161 -9.90 -47.38 45.49
CA SER A 161 -10.81 -47.85 44.44
C SER A 161 -11.30 -46.72 43.53
N SER A 162 -11.61 -45.55 44.10
CA SER A 162 -11.98 -44.33 43.38
C SER A 162 -10.87 -43.89 42.44
N ASN A 163 -9.62 -43.87 42.93
CA ASN A 163 -8.45 -43.51 42.12
C ASN A 163 -8.17 -44.54 41.01
N ALA A 164 -8.21 -45.83 41.34
CA ALA A 164 -7.93 -46.91 40.39
C ALA A 164 -8.99 -47.01 39.28
N CYS A 165 -10.25 -46.71 39.61
CA CYS A 165 -11.38 -46.74 38.67
C CYS A 165 -11.68 -45.38 38.04
N HIS A 166 -10.95 -44.31 38.40
CA HIS A 166 -11.18 -42.93 37.96
C HIS A 166 -12.64 -42.46 38.14
N VAL A 167 -13.28 -42.85 39.23
CA VAL A 167 -14.64 -42.41 39.58
C VAL A 167 -14.62 -41.62 40.87
N PRO A 168 -15.51 -40.62 41.05
CA PRO A 168 -15.73 -39.97 42.34
C PRO A 168 -15.97 -40.98 43.49
N GLY A 169 -15.46 -40.68 44.68
CA GLY A 169 -15.56 -41.60 45.83
C GLY A 169 -17.00 -41.88 46.26
N ASP A 170 -17.93 -40.96 46.02
CA ASP A 170 -19.36 -41.10 46.23
C ASP A 170 -20.03 -42.07 45.24
N HIS A 171 -19.34 -42.49 44.18
CA HIS A 171 -19.80 -43.55 43.27
C HIS A 171 -19.35 -44.97 43.70
N ILE A 172 -18.58 -45.11 44.78
CA ILE A 172 -18.19 -46.40 45.34
C ILE A 172 -19.19 -46.80 46.43
N GLU A 173 -20.14 -47.66 46.06
CA GLU A 173 -21.22 -48.11 46.95
C GLU A 173 -21.09 -49.59 47.33
N LYS A 174 -21.76 -49.99 48.42
CA LYS A 174 -21.89 -51.39 48.87
C LYS A 174 -20.56 -52.09 49.18
N VAL A 175 -19.61 -51.35 49.75
CA VAL A 175 -18.35 -51.91 50.26
C VAL A 175 -18.65 -52.65 51.57
N ASN A 176 -18.40 -53.96 51.56
CA ASN A 176 -18.49 -54.83 52.74
C ASN A 176 -17.16 -55.54 52.94
N PHE A 177 -16.79 -55.74 54.20
CA PHE A 177 -15.64 -56.54 54.59
C PHE A 177 -16.12 -57.79 55.31
N ASP A 178 -15.99 -58.93 54.66
CA ASP A 178 -16.31 -60.24 55.24
C ASP A 178 -15.02 -60.92 55.71
N HIS A 179 -15.11 -61.65 56.81
CA HIS A 179 -14.05 -62.50 57.36
C HIS A 179 -14.71 -63.84 57.71
N ASP A 180 -14.10 -64.94 57.26
CA ASP A 180 -14.54 -66.30 57.57
C ASP A 180 -14.07 -66.73 58.98
#